data_AF-A0A7L2VIM8-F1
#
_entry.id   AF-A0A7L2VIM8-F1
#
_cell.length_a   1.000
_cell.length_b   1.000
_cell.length_c   1.000
_cell.angle_alpha   90.00
_cell.angle_beta   90.00
_cell.angle_gamma   90.00
#
_symmetry.space_group_name_H-M   'P 1'
#
loop_
_entity.id
_entity.type
_entity.pdbx_description
1 polymer ?
#
loop_
_entity_poly.entity_id
_entity_poly.type
_entity_poly.pdbx_seq_one_letter_code
_entity_poly.pdbx_strand_id
1 'polypeptide(L)'
;MDSQRELTEELRLYQSTLLQDGLKELLEEKKFIDCSLKAGDRSLPCHRLILSACSPYFREYFLSEQNEEKKKEVVLDNVDPNILDMIVKYLYSASIDLNDSNVQDIFALASRFQIPSVFTVCVSYLQKRLAVGNCLAILRLGVLLDCPRLAFSARDFVSDHFLQICKEEDFMQLAPHELISIISPDSLNVEKEELVFEAVMRWVRSDKENRVKSLGEIFDCIRFRLMPEKYFKEHVEKDDVIKSNSDLQKKIKIIKDAFAGKLPDSSKSTEKSTKGEVNGDVGDEDLLPGYLNDLPRHGMFVKDLILLVNDTAAVAYDPLENECYLAALAEQIPRNHSSIVTKQNQVYVVGGLYVEEENKDQPFQSYFFQLDSIAGEWVALPPLPSARCLFGLGESDNKIYVIAGKDLRTEESLDSVLCYDPAATKWGEIKKLPIKVYGHAIISNNGLIYSLGGKTDDKKCTNRVFVYNPKKGDWRDLAPMKVARSMFGTAIHKGKIVIAGGVTEEGLTASVEAFDLTTNKWEIMPEFPQERSSISLVTLGGALYAIGGFAMIQLESKEFAPSEVTDIWKYDDEKKEWIGILKEIRYATGASCLATRLNLFKLSKL
;
A
#
# COMPACT_ATOMS: atom_id res chain seq x y z
N MET A 1 -2.92 47.18 7.27
CA MET A 1 -1.96 46.67 6.27
C MET A 1 -2.58 45.55 5.44
N ASP A 2 -3.38 44.66 6.05
CA ASP A 2 -4.05 43.57 5.31
C ASP A 2 -5.17 44.05 4.37
N SER A 3 -6.02 45.01 4.78
CA SER A 3 -7.11 45.50 3.92
C SER A 3 -6.65 46.22 2.65
N GLN A 4 -5.48 46.84 2.68
CA GLN A 4 -4.91 47.55 1.53
C GLN A 4 -4.21 46.57 0.57
N ARG A 5 -3.72 45.44 1.09
CA ARG A 5 -3.21 44.32 0.28
C ARG A 5 -4.34 43.59 -0.41
N GLU A 6 -5.42 43.28 0.31
CA GLU A 6 -6.62 42.64 -0.24
C GLU A 6 -7.21 43.45 -1.42
N LEU A 7 -7.42 44.76 -1.25
CA LEU A 7 -7.93 45.62 -2.32
C LEU A 7 -6.98 45.67 -3.54
N THR A 8 -5.66 45.63 -3.30
CA THR A 8 -4.66 45.62 -4.38
C THR A 8 -4.68 44.30 -5.16
N GLU A 9 -4.88 43.18 -4.46
CA GLU A 9 -5.01 41.86 -5.07
C GLU A 9 -6.32 41.73 -5.87
N GLU A 10 -7.43 42.25 -5.35
CA GLU A 10 -8.72 42.29 -6.08
C GLU A 10 -8.63 43.10 -7.37
N LEU A 11 -8.06 44.31 -7.32
CA LEU A 11 -7.87 45.15 -8.52
C LEU A 11 -6.97 44.47 -9.55
N ARG A 12 -5.91 43.79 -9.10
CA ARG A 12 -5.01 43.05 -9.98
C ARG A 12 -5.73 41.87 -10.63
N LEU A 13 -6.51 41.12 -9.84
CA LEU A 13 -7.30 39.99 -10.35
C LEU A 13 -8.31 40.47 -11.38
N TYR A 14 -9.09 41.51 -11.07
CA TYR A 14 -10.08 42.09 -11.99
C TYR A 14 -9.44 42.53 -13.32
N GLN A 15 -8.33 43.29 -13.25
CA GLN A 15 -7.65 43.75 -14.46
C GLN A 15 -7.04 42.59 -15.26
N SER A 16 -6.55 41.54 -14.59
CA SER A 16 -6.01 40.35 -15.27
C SER A 16 -7.10 39.57 -16.00
N THR A 17 -8.26 39.36 -15.36
CA THR A 17 -9.41 38.67 -15.96
C THR A 17 -9.96 39.46 -17.14
N LEU A 18 -10.15 40.78 -16.98
CA LEU A 18 -10.64 41.65 -18.06
C LEU A 18 -9.73 41.62 -19.29
N LEU A 19 -8.41 41.70 -19.07
CA LEU A 19 -7.43 41.62 -20.16
C LEU A 19 -7.48 40.27 -20.86
N GLN A 20 -7.57 39.20 -20.08
CA GLN A 20 -7.59 37.83 -20.57
C GLN A 20 -8.85 37.54 -21.41
N ASP A 21 -10.02 37.90 -20.89
CA ASP A 21 -11.30 37.75 -21.60
C ASP A 21 -11.32 38.59 -22.88
N GLY A 22 -10.81 39.83 -22.83
CA GLY A 22 -10.69 40.67 -24.02
C GLY A 22 -9.76 40.08 -25.08
N LEU A 23 -8.61 39.54 -24.69
CA LEU A 23 -7.69 38.87 -25.63
C LEU A 23 -8.30 37.62 -26.25
N LYS A 24 -9.08 36.86 -25.48
CA LYS A 24 -9.81 35.69 -25.96
C LYS A 24 -10.88 36.08 -26.99
N GLU A 25 -11.67 37.11 -26.70
CA GLU A 25 -12.68 37.64 -27.63
C GLU A 25 -12.05 38.10 -28.95
N LEU A 26 -10.92 38.82 -28.89
CA LEU A 26 -10.18 39.24 -30.09
C LEU A 26 -9.70 38.07 -30.95
N LEU A 27 -9.29 36.96 -30.33
CA LEU A 27 -8.91 35.73 -31.04
C LEU A 27 -10.13 35.09 -31.72
N GLU A 28 -11.26 34.98 -31.02
CA GLU A 28 -12.51 34.39 -31.54
C GLU A 28 -13.08 35.20 -32.71
N GLU A 29 -13.02 36.52 -32.64
CA GLU A 29 -13.43 37.43 -33.72
C GLU A 29 -12.38 37.58 -34.84
N LYS A 30 -11.21 36.96 -34.70
CA LYS A 30 -10.06 37.06 -35.63
C LYS A 30 -9.61 38.50 -35.87
N LYS A 31 -9.64 39.35 -34.84
CA LYS A 31 -9.16 40.73 -34.87
C LYS A 31 -7.68 40.77 -34.52
N PHE A 32 -6.93 41.70 -35.12
CA PHE A 32 -5.50 41.94 -34.86
C PHE A 32 -4.56 40.71 -34.98
N ILE A 33 -4.98 39.66 -35.68
CA ILE A 33 -4.17 38.47 -35.96
C ILE A 33 -2.97 38.85 -36.83
N ASP A 34 -1.77 38.52 -36.36
CA ASP A 34 -0.49 38.86 -36.99
C ASP A 34 0.40 37.63 -37.24
N CYS A 35 -0.05 36.42 -36.86
CA CYS A 35 0.55 35.16 -37.25
C CYS A 35 -0.47 34.01 -37.30
N SER A 36 -0.05 32.89 -37.88
CA SER A 36 -0.80 31.64 -37.91
C SER A 36 0.14 30.46 -37.67
N LEU A 37 -0.32 29.50 -36.85
CA LEU A 37 0.38 28.24 -36.61
C LEU A 37 -0.21 27.16 -37.51
N LYS A 38 0.59 26.59 -38.40
CA LYS A 38 0.17 25.54 -39.32
C LYS A 38 0.64 24.17 -38.82
N ALA A 39 -0.30 23.29 -38.52
CA ALA A 39 -0.05 21.90 -38.16
C ALA A 39 -0.82 20.99 -39.12
N GLY A 40 -0.10 20.21 -39.92
CA GLY A 40 -0.67 19.43 -41.02
C GLY A 40 -1.51 20.31 -41.96
N ASP A 41 -2.79 19.95 -42.12
CA ASP A 41 -3.72 20.65 -43.01
C ASP A 41 -4.50 21.80 -42.33
N ARG A 42 -4.28 22.04 -41.03
CA ARG A 42 -4.97 23.11 -40.30
C ARG A 42 -4.03 24.29 -40.03
N SER A 43 -4.59 25.50 -40.15
CA SER A 43 -3.92 26.75 -39.80
C SER A 43 -4.72 27.47 -38.71
N LEU A 44 -4.05 27.76 -37.60
CA LEU A 44 -4.64 28.37 -36.40
C LEU A 44 -4.21 29.84 -36.31
N PRO A 45 -5.15 30.82 -36.38
CA PRO A 45 -4.81 32.24 -36.25
C PRO A 45 -4.38 32.54 -34.80
N CYS A 46 -3.33 33.34 -34.61
CA CYS A 46 -2.78 33.66 -33.29
C CYS A 46 -2.20 35.09 -33.25
N HIS A 47 -1.93 35.58 -32.04
CA HIS A 47 -1.21 36.83 -31.83
C HIS A 47 0.25 36.54 -31.40
N ARG A 48 1.24 37.05 -32.14
CA ARG A 48 2.67 36.86 -31.87
C ARG A 48 3.04 37.28 -30.46
N LEU A 49 2.44 38.37 -29.97
CA LEU A 49 2.68 38.91 -28.64
C LEU A 49 2.31 37.91 -27.54
N ILE A 50 1.15 37.25 -27.66
CA ILE A 50 0.68 36.28 -26.65
C ILE A 50 1.53 35.02 -26.69
N LEU A 51 1.80 34.48 -27.88
CA LEU A 51 2.70 33.33 -28.04
C LEU A 51 4.08 33.63 -27.43
N SER A 52 4.66 34.80 -27.73
CA SER A 52 5.96 35.21 -27.19
C SER A 52 5.92 35.51 -25.69
N ALA A 53 4.80 35.99 -25.15
CA ALA A 53 4.67 36.27 -23.72
C ALA A 53 4.64 34.97 -22.90
N CYS A 54 3.93 33.96 -23.39
CA CYS A 54 3.65 32.73 -22.65
C CYS A 54 4.59 31.56 -22.97
N SER A 55 5.35 31.63 -24.07
CA SER A 55 6.28 30.57 -24.51
C SER A 55 7.64 31.17 -24.88
N PRO A 56 8.72 30.81 -24.17
CA PRO A 56 10.07 31.21 -24.55
C PRO A 56 10.49 30.66 -25.91
N TYR A 57 10.04 29.46 -26.30
CA TYR A 57 10.25 28.91 -27.65
C TYR A 57 9.72 29.87 -28.74
N PHE A 58 8.46 30.29 -28.65
CA PHE A 58 7.89 31.19 -29.65
C PHE A 58 8.54 32.58 -29.58
N ARG A 59 8.91 33.05 -28.39
CA ARG A 59 9.66 34.30 -28.22
C ARG A 59 10.98 34.26 -28.98
N GLU A 60 11.77 33.21 -28.80
CA GLU A 60 13.04 33.05 -29.50
C GLU A 60 12.84 32.89 -31.01
N TYR A 61 11.84 32.10 -31.43
CA TYR A 61 11.48 31.94 -32.83
C TYR A 61 11.17 33.29 -33.50
N PHE A 62 10.28 34.10 -32.90
CA PHE A 62 9.89 35.39 -33.49
C PHE A 62 10.96 36.48 -33.40
N LEU A 63 11.88 36.40 -32.44
CA LEU A 63 13.00 37.35 -32.31
C LEU A 63 14.17 37.00 -33.23
N SER A 64 14.42 35.71 -33.49
CA SER A 64 15.53 35.24 -34.32
C SER A 64 15.23 35.28 -35.82
N GLU A 65 13.98 35.07 -36.23
CA GLU A 65 13.61 35.04 -37.64
C GLU A 65 13.72 36.45 -38.27
N GLN A 66 14.51 36.59 -39.34
CA GLN A 66 14.67 37.89 -40.02
C GLN A 66 13.68 38.08 -41.18
N ASN A 67 13.03 37.00 -41.64
CA ASN A 67 12.05 37.07 -42.70
C ASN A 67 10.62 37.31 -42.15
N GLU A 68 10.05 38.49 -42.41
CA GLU A 68 8.68 38.83 -41.99
C GLU A 68 7.58 37.97 -42.65
N GLU A 69 7.83 37.35 -43.81
CA GLU A 69 6.86 36.41 -44.41
C GLU A 69 6.82 35.08 -43.63
N LYS A 70 7.97 34.59 -43.17
CA LYS A 70 8.07 33.37 -42.33
C LYS A 70 7.55 33.55 -40.91
N LYS A 71 7.41 34.80 -40.46
CA LYS A 71 6.78 35.16 -39.18
C LYS A 71 5.26 35.13 -39.23
N LYS A 72 4.65 35.22 -40.42
CA LYS A 72 3.18 35.19 -40.60
C LYS A 72 2.61 33.78 -40.58
N GLU A 73 3.33 32.79 -41.06
CA GLU A 73 2.92 31.38 -41.06
C GLU A 73 4.06 30.52 -40.49
N VAL A 74 3.84 29.97 -39.29
CA VAL A 74 4.79 29.09 -38.60
C VAL A 74 4.37 27.65 -38.83
N VAL A 75 5.15 26.91 -39.61
CA VAL A 75 4.86 25.51 -39.91
C VAL A 75 5.45 24.62 -38.82
N LEU A 76 4.59 23.80 -38.20
CA LEU A 76 4.91 22.90 -37.11
C LEU A 76 4.79 21.45 -37.58
N ASP A 77 5.94 20.80 -37.73
CA ASP A 77 5.99 19.40 -38.16
C ASP A 77 5.63 18.44 -37.02
N ASN A 78 4.89 17.36 -37.36
CA ASN A 78 4.49 16.28 -36.47
C ASN A 78 3.73 16.75 -35.22
N VAL A 79 2.73 17.62 -35.40
CA VAL A 79 1.88 18.13 -34.33
C VAL A 79 0.42 17.82 -34.63
N ASP A 80 -0.30 17.24 -33.66
CA ASP A 80 -1.74 17.07 -33.76
C ASP A 80 -2.43 18.45 -33.71
N PRO A 81 -3.23 18.82 -34.74
CA PRO A 81 -3.87 20.13 -34.78
C PRO A 81 -4.87 20.40 -33.67
N ASN A 82 -5.54 19.37 -33.13
CA ASN A 82 -6.50 19.51 -32.05
C ASN A 82 -5.77 19.79 -30.73
N ILE A 83 -4.68 19.08 -30.45
CA ILE A 83 -3.85 19.32 -29.25
C ILE A 83 -3.21 20.70 -29.29
N LEU A 84 -2.73 21.13 -30.47
CA LEU A 84 -2.21 22.47 -30.65
C LEU A 84 -3.30 23.54 -30.42
N ASP A 85 -4.51 23.33 -30.94
CA ASP A 85 -5.65 24.23 -30.70
C ASP A 85 -6.01 24.32 -29.20
N MET A 86 -5.96 23.21 -28.46
CA MET A 86 -6.14 23.21 -27.00
C MET A 86 -5.08 24.06 -26.29
N ILE A 87 -3.81 23.92 -26.68
CA ILE A 87 -2.72 24.72 -26.11
C ILE A 87 -2.90 26.20 -26.46
N VAL A 88 -3.21 26.53 -27.71
CA VAL A 88 -3.46 27.91 -28.13
C VAL A 88 -4.63 28.48 -27.33
N LYS A 89 -5.76 27.80 -27.24
CA LYS A 89 -6.90 28.23 -26.42
C LYS A 89 -6.54 28.42 -24.96
N TYR A 90 -5.69 27.55 -24.40
CA TYR A 90 -5.17 27.72 -23.05
C TYR A 90 -4.38 29.03 -22.88
N LEU A 91 -3.54 29.41 -23.84
CA LEU A 91 -2.76 30.66 -23.75
C LEU A 91 -3.64 31.91 -23.64
N TYR A 92 -4.89 31.85 -24.11
CA TYR A 92 -5.86 32.94 -24.01
C TYR A 92 -6.86 32.77 -22.87
N SER A 93 -7.19 31.54 -22.47
CA SER A 93 -8.25 31.25 -21.49
C SER A 93 -7.77 30.76 -20.13
N ALA A 94 -6.47 30.45 -19.99
CA ALA A 94 -5.87 29.82 -18.82
C ALA A 94 -6.58 28.54 -18.34
N SER A 95 -7.41 27.95 -19.20
CA SER A 95 -8.17 26.72 -18.94
C SER A 95 -7.78 25.66 -19.95
N ILE A 96 -7.51 24.45 -19.47
CA ILE A 96 -7.16 23.30 -20.30
C ILE A 96 -7.74 22.02 -19.67
N ASP A 97 -8.47 21.27 -20.48
CA ASP A 97 -9.10 20.03 -20.04
C ASP A 97 -8.18 18.84 -20.28
N LEU A 98 -7.66 18.28 -19.19
CA LEU A 98 -6.80 17.10 -19.22
C LEU A 98 -7.59 15.81 -18.98
N ASN A 99 -7.32 14.80 -19.79
CA ASN A 99 -7.85 13.45 -19.65
C ASN A 99 -6.79 12.41 -20.03
N ASP A 100 -7.08 11.14 -19.78
CA ASP A 100 -6.13 10.04 -20.00
C ASP A 100 -5.75 9.86 -21.48
N SER A 101 -6.57 10.35 -22.41
CA SER A 101 -6.32 10.23 -23.86
C SER A 101 -5.48 11.35 -24.45
N ASN A 102 -5.47 12.54 -23.85
CA ASN A 102 -4.81 13.72 -24.43
C ASN A 102 -3.57 14.19 -23.64
N VAL A 103 -3.43 13.77 -22.37
CA VAL A 103 -2.40 14.31 -21.46
C VAL A 103 -0.97 14.08 -21.97
N GLN A 104 -0.71 12.94 -22.63
CA GLN A 104 0.63 12.62 -23.14
C GLN A 104 1.03 13.57 -24.28
N ASP A 105 0.13 13.81 -25.23
CA ASP A 105 0.38 14.70 -26.36
C ASP A 105 0.47 16.17 -25.92
N ILE A 106 -0.42 16.60 -25.01
CA ILE A 106 -0.37 17.94 -24.42
C ILE A 106 0.96 18.12 -23.69
N PHE A 107 1.40 17.12 -22.92
CA PHE A 107 2.66 17.18 -22.18
C PHE A 107 3.87 17.28 -23.11
N ALA A 108 3.90 16.49 -24.18
CA ALA A 108 4.97 16.54 -25.19
C ALA A 108 5.04 17.91 -25.88
N LEU A 109 3.90 18.49 -26.28
CA LEU A 109 3.87 19.81 -26.90
C LEU A 109 4.18 20.93 -25.90
N ALA A 110 3.72 20.83 -24.65
CA ALA A 110 4.05 21.79 -23.60
C ALA A 110 5.56 21.81 -23.30
N SER A 111 6.22 20.65 -23.35
CA SER A 111 7.67 20.55 -23.26
C SER A 111 8.34 21.18 -24.48
N ARG A 112 7.94 20.77 -25.70
CA ARG A 112 8.49 21.27 -26.97
C ARG A 112 8.37 22.78 -27.14
N PHE A 113 7.21 23.34 -26.80
CA PHE A 113 6.95 24.78 -26.89
C PHE A 113 7.26 25.52 -25.58
N GLN A 114 7.85 24.85 -24.59
CA GLN A 114 8.29 25.45 -23.33
C GLN A 114 7.18 26.25 -22.65
N ILE A 115 6.02 25.64 -22.39
CA ILE A 115 4.88 26.26 -21.70
C ILE A 115 4.84 25.72 -20.27
N PRO A 116 5.49 26.39 -19.28
CA PRO A 116 5.80 25.76 -18.00
C PRO A 116 4.56 25.48 -17.14
N SER A 117 3.51 26.29 -17.27
CA SER A 117 2.26 26.11 -16.54
C SER A 117 1.53 24.84 -16.96
N VAL A 118 1.35 24.62 -18.27
CA VAL A 118 0.76 23.38 -18.81
C VAL A 118 1.63 22.18 -18.48
N PHE A 119 2.95 22.30 -18.64
CA PHE A 119 3.91 21.26 -18.29
C PHE A 119 3.75 20.81 -16.82
N THR A 120 3.67 21.77 -15.90
CA THR A 120 3.53 21.50 -14.46
C THR A 120 2.21 20.80 -14.11
N VAL A 121 1.11 21.23 -14.73
CA VAL A 121 -0.21 20.61 -14.52
C VAL A 121 -0.25 19.19 -15.09
N CYS A 122 0.36 18.95 -16.27
CA CYS A 122 0.46 17.60 -16.84
C CYS A 122 1.28 16.66 -15.95
N VAL A 123 2.43 17.11 -15.42
CA VAL A 123 3.23 16.32 -14.47
C VAL A 123 2.38 15.96 -13.24
N SER A 124 1.69 16.94 -12.67
CA SER A 124 0.84 16.72 -11.49
C SER A 124 -0.33 15.78 -11.78
N TYR A 125 -0.91 15.85 -12.98
CA TYR A 125 -1.97 14.95 -13.44
C TYR A 125 -1.47 13.50 -13.52
N LEU A 126 -0.33 13.28 -14.19
CA LEU A 126 0.27 11.96 -14.35
C LEU A 126 0.72 11.35 -13.02
N GLN A 127 1.32 12.16 -12.14
CA GLN A 127 1.73 11.71 -10.80
C GLN A 127 0.54 11.20 -9.98
N LYS A 128 -0.61 11.89 -10.03
CA LYS A 128 -1.83 11.50 -9.28
C LYS A 128 -2.52 10.26 -9.84
N ARG A 129 -2.23 9.86 -11.08
CA ARG A 129 -2.83 8.68 -11.74
C ARG A 129 -1.82 7.55 -11.97
N LEU A 130 -0.70 7.55 -11.25
CA LEU A 130 0.23 6.42 -11.27
C LEU A 130 -0.48 5.15 -10.78
N ALA A 131 -0.37 4.10 -11.58
CA ALA A 131 -0.95 2.79 -11.33
C ALA A 131 -0.03 1.69 -11.89
N VAL A 132 -0.20 0.46 -11.41
CA VAL A 132 0.60 -0.70 -11.85
C VAL A 132 0.61 -0.84 -13.37
N GLY A 133 -0.54 -0.65 -14.03
CA GLY A 133 -0.68 -0.79 -15.48
C GLY A 133 -0.20 0.37 -16.34
N ASN A 134 0.22 1.51 -15.77
CA ASN A 134 0.71 2.66 -16.56
C ASN A 134 2.07 3.21 -16.10
N CYS A 135 2.58 2.77 -14.94
CA CYS A 135 3.79 3.32 -14.33
C CYS A 135 5.04 3.21 -15.22
N LEU A 136 5.22 2.10 -15.94
CA LEU A 136 6.35 1.91 -16.86
C LEU A 136 6.28 2.87 -18.06
N ALA A 137 5.08 3.10 -18.60
CA ALA A 137 4.88 4.06 -19.68
C ALA A 137 5.12 5.50 -19.22
N ILE A 138 4.65 5.85 -18.02
CA ILE A 138 4.89 7.18 -17.41
C ILE A 138 6.38 7.38 -17.11
N LEU A 139 7.09 6.34 -16.64
CA LEU A 139 8.53 6.38 -16.44
C LEU A 139 9.28 6.66 -17.75
N ARG A 140 8.96 5.94 -18.83
CA ARG A 140 9.52 6.16 -20.16
C ARG A 140 9.24 7.57 -20.66
N LEU A 141 8.02 8.07 -20.48
CA LEU A 141 7.62 9.42 -20.87
C LEU A 141 8.42 10.49 -20.09
N GLY A 142 8.60 10.29 -18.78
CA GLY A 142 9.41 11.18 -17.94
C GLY A 142 10.88 11.24 -18.38
N VAL A 143 11.47 10.11 -18.77
CA VAL A 143 12.84 10.06 -19.30
C VAL A 143 12.92 10.69 -20.70
N LEU A 144 11.96 10.38 -21.58
CA LEU A 144 11.93 10.88 -22.96
C LEU A 144 11.82 12.42 -23.02
N LEU A 145 11.03 13.02 -22.13
CA LEU A 145 10.79 14.46 -22.08
C LEU A 145 11.72 15.20 -21.13
N ASP A 146 12.78 14.55 -20.65
CA ASP A 146 13.74 15.07 -19.67
C ASP A 146 13.04 15.74 -18.46
N CYS A 147 12.09 15.01 -17.88
CA CYS A 147 11.36 15.41 -16.69
C CYS A 147 11.77 14.52 -15.49
N PRO A 148 12.87 14.86 -14.79
CA PRO A 148 13.35 14.07 -13.66
C PRO A 148 12.29 13.87 -12.59
N ARG A 149 11.52 14.91 -12.28
CA ARG A 149 10.46 14.84 -11.27
C ARG A 149 9.43 13.74 -11.55
N LEU A 150 8.97 13.62 -12.80
CA LEU A 150 8.02 12.58 -13.19
C LEU A 150 8.68 11.20 -13.22
N ALA A 151 9.89 11.12 -13.77
CA ALA A 151 10.65 9.88 -13.85
C ALA A 151 10.99 9.31 -12.46
N PHE A 152 11.39 10.14 -11.50
CA PHE A 152 11.64 9.73 -10.12
C PHE A 152 10.37 9.22 -9.45
N SER A 153 9.25 9.96 -9.53
CA SER A 153 7.98 9.48 -8.95
C SER A 153 7.52 8.16 -9.56
N ALA A 154 7.66 7.99 -10.87
CA ALA A 154 7.30 6.73 -11.52
C ALA A 154 8.26 5.59 -11.12
N ARG A 155 9.57 5.85 -10.99
CA ARG A 155 10.57 4.86 -10.55
C ARG A 155 10.35 4.43 -9.10
N ASP A 156 10.06 5.37 -8.20
CA ASP A 156 9.75 5.07 -6.80
C ASP A 156 8.49 4.21 -6.72
N PHE A 157 7.44 4.57 -7.48
CA PHE A 157 6.23 3.76 -7.57
C PHE A 157 6.51 2.34 -8.07
N VAL A 158 7.35 2.20 -9.11
CA VAL A 158 7.77 0.91 -9.65
C VAL A 158 8.55 0.10 -8.61
N SER A 159 9.43 0.76 -7.86
CA SER A 159 10.24 0.12 -6.83
C SER A 159 9.37 -0.41 -5.68
N ASP A 160 8.36 0.38 -5.29
CA ASP A 160 7.43 0.06 -4.22
C ASP A 160 6.48 -1.09 -4.58
N HIS A 161 6.05 -1.16 -5.84
CA HIS A 161 5.07 -2.13 -6.35
C HIS A 161 5.69 -3.24 -7.22
N PHE A 162 7.00 -3.45 -7.12
CA PHE A 162 7.76 -4.35 -7.99
C PHE A 162 7.14 -5.76 -8.12
N LEU A 163 6.65 -6.34 -7.02
CA LEU A 163 6.05 -7.68 -7.01
C LEU A 163 4.74 -7.81 -7.80
N GLN A 164 4.03 -6.71 -8.00
CA GLN A 164 2.84 -6.66 -8.85
C GLN A 164 3.27 -6.44 -10.30
N ILE A 165 4.15 -5.46 -10.53
CA ILE A 165 4.61 -5.05 -11.86
C ILE A 165 5.38 -6.18 -12.57
N CYS A 166 6.19 -6.98 -11.87
CA CYS A 166 6.97 -8.07 -12.48
C CYS A 166 6.11 -9.23 -13.04
N LYS A 167 4.80 -9.21 -12.78
CA LYS A 167 3.81 -10.16 -13.31
C LYS A 167 3.10 -9.64 -14.56
N GLU A 168 3.15 -8.33 -14.82
CA GLU A 168 2.50 -7.69 -15.96
C GLU A 168 3.22 -8.01 -17.28
N GLU A 169 2.48 -7.98 -18.39
CA GLU A 169 3.05 -8.21 -19.72
C GLU A 169 4.02 -7.11 -20.14
N ASP A 170 3.75 -5.86 -19.78
CA ASP A 170 4.60 -4.70 -20.08
C ASP A 170 6.00 -4.84 -19.50
N PHE A 171 6.13 -5.48 -18.33
CA PHE A 171 7.43 -5.80 -17.74
C PHE A 171 8.25 -6.74 -18.63
N MET A 172 7.59 -7.72 -19.29
CA MET A 172 8.25 -8.63 -20.21
C MET A 172 8.73 -7.93 -21.48
N GLN A 173 8.22 -6.74 -21.79
CA GLN A 173 8.60 -5.95 -22.97
C GLN A 173 9.73 -4.95 -22.70
N LEU A 174 10.23 -4.86 -21.46
CA LEU A 174 11.33 -3.97 -21.11
C LEU A 174 12.60 -4.30 -21.88
N ALA A 175 13.32 -3.26 -22.33
CA ALA A 175 14.67 -3.41 -22.85
C ALA A 175 15.68 -3.71 -21.72
N PRO A 176 16.86 -4.29 -22.00
CA PRO A 176 17.83 -4.66 -20.96
C PRO A 176 18.22 -3.52 -20.03
N HIS A 177 18.47 -2.32 -20.58
CA HIS A 177 18.85 -1.14 -19.81
C HIS A 177 17.71 -0.63 -18.91
N GLU A 178 16.46 -0.74 -19.36
CA GLU A 178 15.29 -0.36 -18.56
C GLU A 178 15.13 -1.32 -17.37
N LEU A 179 15.27 -2.62 -17.61
CA LEU A 179 15.21 -3.64 -16.57
C LEU A 179 16.29 -3.41 -15.51
N ILE A 180 17.54 -3.18 -15.92
CA ILE A 180 18.66 -2.85 -15.01
C ILE A 180 18.31 -1.64 -14.15
N SER A 181 17.76 -0.58 -14.76
CA SER A 181 17.39 0.64 -14.03
C SER A 181 16.30 0.42 -12.97
N ILE A 182 15.50 -0.64 -13.10
CA ILE A 182 14.42 -0.99 -12.17
C ILE A 182 14.94 -1.89 -11.04
N ILE A 183 15.80 -2.89 -11.33
CA ILE A 183 16.18 -3.91 -10.33
C ILE A 183 17.47 -3.57 -9.55
N SER A 184 18.29 -2.66 -10.08
CA SER A 184 19.56 -2.26 -9.46
C SER A 184 19.42 -1.47 -8.14
N PRO A 185 18.46 -0.54 -7.98
CA PRO A 185 18.39 0.32 -6.80
C PRO A 185 18.19 -0.42 -5.47
N ASP A 186 18.75 0.14 -4.39
CA ASP A 186 18.52 -0.33 -3.01
C ASP A 186 17.07 -0.13 -2.55
N SER A 187 16.38 0.85 -3.13
CA SER A 187 14.98 1.20 -2.83
C SER A 187 13.95 0.16 -3.26
N LEU A 188 14.36 -0.86 -4.01
CA LEU A 188 13.47 -1.91 -4.50
C LEU A 188 12.77 -2.63 -3.32
N ASN A 189 11.45 -2.53 -3.26
CA ASN A 189 10.64 -3.07 -2.18
C ASN A 189 10.37 -4.56 -2.38
N VAL A 190 11.39 -5.38 -2.10
CA VAL A 190 11.33 -6.83 -2.17
C VAL A 190 11.85 -7.45 -0.86
N GLU A 191 11.08 -8.39 -0.29
CA GLU A 191 11.45 -9.08 0.96
C GLU A 191 12.62 -10.05 0.78
N LYS A 192 12.82 -10.55 -0.45
CA LYS A 192 13.68 -11.69 -0.78
C LYS A 192 14.31 -11.53 -2.16
N GLU A 193 15.62 -11.75 -2.26
CA GLU A 193 16.36 -11.62 -3.51
C GLU A 193 15.93 -12.65 -4.57
N GLU A 194 15.45 -13.81 -4.12
CA GLU A 194 14.89 -14.88 -4.95
C GLU A 194 13.82 -14.38 -5.90
N LEU A 195 12.98 -13.43 -5.46
CA LEU A 195 11.88 -12.89 -6.27
C LEU A 195 12.39 -12.04 -7.43
N VAL A 196 13.53 -11.35 -7.26
CA VAL A 196 14.17 -10.60 -8.34
C VAL A 196 14.84 -11.54 -9.33
N PHE A 197 15.51 -12.57 -8.84
CA PHE A 197 16.05 -13.62 -9.71
C PHE A 197 14.96 -14.29 -10.55
N GLU A 198 13.84 -14.67 -9.94
CA GLU A 198 12.71 -15.27 -10.64
C GLU A 198 12.10 -14.33 -11.69
N ALA A 199 11.97 -13.04 -11.38
CA ALA A 199 11.50 -12.03 -12.32
C ALA A 199 12.44 -11.87 -13.53
N VAL A 200 13.75 -11.77 -13.28
CA VAL A 200 14.77 -11.69 -14.34
C VAL A 200 14.74 -12.94 -15.22
N MET A 201 14.70 -14.13 -14.62
CA MET A 201 14.70 -15.37 -15.39
C MET A 201 13.40 -15.56 -16.19
N ARG A 202 12.26 -15.03 -15.71
CA ARG A 202 11.03 -14.98 -16.49
C ARG A 202 11.18 -14.08 -17.71
N TRP A 203 11.75 -12.88 -17.52
CA TRP A 203 12.05 -11.93 -18.61
C TRP A 203 13.06 -12.48 -19.62
N VAL A 204 14.09 -13.22 -19.20
CA VAL A 204 15.05 -13.85 -20.14
C VAL A 204 14.37 -14.91 -20.98
N ARG A 205 13.51 -15.74 -20.37
CA ARG A 205 12.87 -16.87 -21.06
C ARG A 205 11.82 -16.44 -22.10
N SER A 206 11.28 -15.23 -22.03
CA SER A 206 10.33 -14.73 -23.04
C SER A 206 10.98 -14.37 -24.37
N ASP A 207 12.28 -14.07 -24.40
CA ASP A 207 13.07 -13.92 -25.64
C ASP A 207 14.50 -14.42 -25.40
N LYS A 208 14.61 -15.76 -25.34
CA LYS A 208 15.86 -16.44 -24.98
C LYS A 208 17.01 -16.12 -25.95
N GLU A 209 16.74 -15.93 -27.23
CA GLU A 209 17.79 -15.77 -28.24
C GLU A 209 18.51 -14.43 -28.12
N ASN A 210 17.78 -13.34 -27.85
CA ASN A 210 18.37 -12.02 -27.74
C ASN A 210 18.80 -11.69 -26.31
N ARG A 211 18.03 -12.12 -25.29
CA ARG A 211 18.22 -11.66 -23.90
C ARG A 211 19.31 -12.39 -23.14
N VAL A 212 19.68 -13.60 -23.55
CA VAL A 212 20.81 -14.33 -22.95
C VAL A 212 22.13 -13.58 -23.10
N LYS A 213 22.27 -12.75 -24.16
CA LYS A 213 23.46 -11.92 -24.37
C LYS A 213 23.59 -10.82 -23.31
N SER A 214 22.47 -10.21 -22.92
CA SER A 214 22.43 -9.16 -21.88
C SER A 214 22.36 -9.70 -20.45
N LEU A 215 22.09 -11.00 -20.28
CA LEU A 215 21.98 -11.63 -18.97
C LEU A 215 23.26 -11.48 -18.14
N GLY A 216 24.43 -11.42 -18.78
CA GLY A 216 25.70 -11.19 -18.10
C GLY A 216 25.70 -9.93 -17.24
N GLU A 217 25.26 -8.80 -17.79
CA GLU A 217 25.19 -7.50 -17.12
C GLU A 217 24.06 -7.46 -16.09
N ILE A 218 22.89 -8.01 -16.44
CA ILE A 218 21.73 -8.06 -15.53
C ILE A 218 22.04 -8.90 -14.28
N PHE A 219 22.88 -9.93 -14.40
CA PHE A 219 23.34 -10.75 -13.28
C PHE A 219 24.05 -9.92 -12.20
N ASP A 220 24.71 -8.82 -12.59
CA ASP A 220 25.42 -7.94 -11.66
C ASP A 220 24.45 -7.11 -10.79
N CYS A 221 23.16 -7.05 -11.13
CA CYS A 221 22.15 -6.37 -10.32
C CYS A 221 21.48 -7.28 -9.27
N ILE A 222 21.74 -8.60 -9.31
CA ILE A 222 21.13 -9.58 -8.40
C ILE A 222 22.07 -9.88 -7.23
N ARG A 223 21.61 -9.67 -6.00
CA ARG A 223 22.44 -9.74 -4.78
C ARG A 223 22.53 -11.15 -4.22
N PHE A 224 23.21 -12.07 -4.92
CA PHE A 224 23.18 -13.50 -4.57
C PHE A 224 23.63 -13.82 -3.15
N ARG A 225 24.48 -13.00 -2.52
CA ARG A 225 24.88 -13.18 -1.11
C ARG A 225 23.72 -13.08 -0.12
N LEU A 226 22.62 -12.45 -0.52
CA LEU A 226 21.39 -12.33 0.29
C LEU A 226 20.42 -13.51 0.07
N MET A 227 20.71 -14.42 -0.87
CA MET A 227 19.90 -15.61 -1.08
C MET A 227 20.30 -16.74 -0.12
N PRO A 228 19.35 -17.53 0.40
CA PRO A 228 19.66 -18.75 1.13
C PRO A 228 20.47 -19.73 0.25
N GLU A 229 21.57 -20.27 0.80
CA GLU A 229 22.43 -21.22 0.07
C GLU A 229 21.68 -22.42 -0.52
N LYS A 230 20.65 -22.90 0.19
CA LYS A 230 19.81 -24.00 -0.26
C LYS A 230 19.09 -23.63 -1.56
N TYR A 231 18.47 -22.45 -1.61
CA TYR A 231 17.79 -21.96 -2.80
C TYR A 231 18.78 -21.76 -3.94
N PHE A 232 19.93 -21.16 -3.68
CA PHE A 232 20.98 -20.94 -4.69
C PHE A 232 21.40 -22.25 -5.37
N LYS A 233 21.69 -23.31 -4.58
CA LYS A 233 22.08 -24.63 -5.09
C LYS A 233 20.96 -25.34 -5.85
N GLU A 234 19.70 -25.15 -5.45
CA GLU A 234 18.56 -25.85 -6.03
C GLU A 234 18.01 -25.16 -7.29
N HIS A 235 18.03 -23.83 -7.36
CA HIS A 235 17.37 -23.06 -8.40
C HIS A 235 18.34 -22.27 -9.29
N VAL A 236 19.39 -21.66 -8.75
CA VAL A 236 20.33 -20.83 -9.52
C VAL A 236 21.37 -21.70 -10.23
N GLU A 237 22.08 -22.55 -9.48
CA GLU A 237 23.14 -23.40 -10.06
C GLU A 237 22.59 -24.42 -11.06
N LYS A 238 21.36 -24.88 -10.84
CA LYS A 238 20.75 -25.94 -11.66
C LYS A 238 20.10 -25.43 -12.93
N ASP A 239 19.89 -24.12 -13.07
CA ASP A 239 19.21 -23.54 -14.23
C ASP A 239 19.97 -23.79 -15.55
N ASP A 240 19.23 -24.19 -16.59
CA ASP A 240 19.81 -24.60 -17.87
C ASP A 240 20.41 -23.43 -18.67
N VAL A 241 19.85 -22.21 -18.54
CA VAL A 241 20.37 -21.01 -19.21
C VAL A 241 21.70 -20.61 -18.57
N ILE A 242 21.78 -20.70 -17.24
CA ILE A 242 22.99 -20.38 -16.48
C ILE A 242 24.09 -21.42 -16.73
N LYS A 243 23.75 -22.71 -16.81
CA LYS A 243 24.71 -23.79 -17.14
C LYS A 243 25.28 -23.70 -18.54
N SER A 244 24.47 -23.30 -19.52
CA SER A 244 24.89 -23.20 -20.92
C SER A 244 25.77 -21.98 -21.20
N ASN A 245 25.84 -21.00 -20.28
CA ASN A 245 26.65 -19.79 -20.43
C ASN A 245 27.95 -19.88 -19.60
N SER A 246 29.10 -19.95 -20.29
CA SER A 246 30.41 -20.09 -19.65
C SER A 246 30.81 -18.92 -18.74
N ASP A 247 30.36 -17.71 -19.04
CA ASP A 247 30.72 -16.52 -18.25
C ASP A 247 29.88 -16.44 -16.97
N LEU A 248 28.60 -16.81 -17.04
CA LEU A 248 27.77 -16.96 -15.84
C LEU A 248 28.31 -18.07 -14.94
N GLN A 249 28.80 -19.19 -15.49
CA GLN A 249 29.45 -20.24 -14.68
C GLN A 249 30.69 -19.74 -13.92
N LYS A 250 31.47 -18.82 -14.50
CA LYS A 250 32.59 -18.17 -13.77
C LYS A 250 32.06 -17.33 -12.61
N LYS A 251 31.01 -16.51 -12.83
CA LYS A 251 30.37 -15.72 -11.76
C LYS A 251 29.80 -16.62 -10.65
N ILE A 252 29.13 -17.71 -11.01
CA ILE A 252 28.62 -18.70 -10.04
C ILE A 252 29.75 -19.28 -9.18
N LYS A 253 30.90 -19.62 -9.78
CA LYS A 253 32.06 -20.10 -9.01
C LYS A 253 32.52 -19.06 -7.98
N ILE A 254 32.62 -17.79 -8.38
CA ILE A 254 33.00 -16.70 -7.48
C ILE A 254 31.97 -16.54 -6.34
N ILE A 255 30.67 -16.62 -6.65
CA ILE A 255 29.61 -16.55 -5.65
C ILE A 255 29.72 -17.70 -4.63
N LYS A 256 30.05 -18.91 -5.09
CA LYS A 256 30.27 -20.07 -4.21
C LYS A 256 31.48 -19.88 -3.31
N ASP A 257 32.57 -19.36 -3.86
CA ASP A 257 33.77 -19.04 -3.08
C ASP A 257 33.42 -17.96 -2.03
N ALA A 258 32.61 -16.96 -2.39
CA ALA A 258 32.14 -15.92 -1.48
C ALA A 258 31.23 -16.47 -0.35
N PHE A 259 30.32 -17.41 -0.64
CA PHE A 259 29.56 -18.12 0.39
C PHE A 259 30.48 -18.90 1.35
N ALA A 260 31.60 -19.42 0.85
CA ALA A 260 32.63 -20.08 1.66
C ALA A 260 33.58 -19.09 2.36
N GLY A 261 33.31 -17.78 2.32
CA GLY A 261 34.10 -16.73 2.97
C GLY A 261 35.33 -16.27 2.18
N LYS A 262 35.49 -16.66 0.91
CA LYS A 262 36.59 -16.25 0.04
C LYS A 262 36.10 -15.19 -0.96
N LEU A 263 36.35 -13.93 -0.66
CA LEU A 263 36.04 -12.83 -1.57
C LEU A 263 37.16 -12.62 -2.59
N PRO A 264 36.84 -12.18 -3.83
CA PRO A 264 37.86 -11.82 -4.81
C PRO A 264 38.68 -10.61 -4.33
N ASP A 265 40.00 -10.65 -4.52
CA ASP A 265 40.88 -9.50 -4.25
C ASP A 265 40.50 -8.32 -5.15
N SER A 266 40.40 -7.10 -4.61
CA SER A 266 40.11 -5.91 -5.42
C SER A 266 41.20 -5.72 -6.47
N SER A 267 40.83 -5.79 -7.75
CA SER A 267 41.78 -5.70 -8.84
C SER A 267 42.25 -4.25 -9.01
N LYS A 268 43.55 -4.01 -8.81
CA LYS A 268 44.26 -2.82 -9.31
C LYS A 268 44.15 -2.74 -10.85
N SER A 269 43.14 -2.06 -11.38
CA SER A 269 43.08 -1.68 -12.80
C SER A 269 43.96 -0.46 -13.04
N THR A 270 45.24 -0.74 -13.36
CA THR A 270 46.17 0.29 -13.82
C THR A 270 45.94 0.55 -15.30
N GLU A 271 44.95 1.38 -15.67
CA GLU A 271 44.93 1.99 -17.00
C GLU A 271 44.68 3.50 -16.91
N LYS A 272 45.62 4.22 -17.49
CA LYS A 272 45.77 5.68 -17.47
C LYS A 272 44.60 6.36 -18.20
N SER A 273 43.81 7.15 -17.49
CA SER A 273 43.10 8.29 -18.09
C SER A 273 43.51 9.59 -17.41
N THR A 274 43.92 10.51 -18.26
CA THR A 274 44.52 11.81 -18.00
C THR A 274 43.64 12.76 -17.21
N LYS A 275 44.29 13.54 -16.33
CA LYS A 275 43.84 14.71 -15.57
C LYS A 275 42.65 15.48 -16.19
N GLY A 276 41.59 15.62 -15.40
CA GLY A 276 40.52 16.61 -15.52
C GLY A 276 39.88 16.80 -14.14
N GLU A 277 39.62 18.05 -13.76
CA GLU A 277 39.37 18.55 -12.41
C GLU A 277 37.88 18.51 -11.98
N VAL A 278 37.68 18.38 -10.66
CA VAL A 278 36.53 18.76 -9.78
C VAL A 278 35.20 17.97 -9.82
N ASN A 279 34.97 17.11 -8.83
CA ASN A 279 34.08 17.33 -7.67
C ASN A 279 34.00 16.05 -6.81
N GLY A 280 33.85 16.20 -5.49
CA GLY A 280 34.03 15.15 -4.49
C GLY A 280 33.11 13.93 -4.65
N ASP A 281 33.62 12.91 -5.33
CA ASP A 281 33.04 11.57 -5.38
C ASP A 281 33.84 10.63 -4.48
N VAL A 282 33.14 9.81 -3.70
CA VAL A 282 33.73 8.82 -2.81
C VAL A 282 34.37 7.75 -3.71
N GLY A 283 35.67 7.51 -3.51
CA GLY A 283 36.52 6.77 -4.45
C GLY A 283 35.96 5.43 -4.94
N ASP A 284 35.98 5.28 -6.25
CA ASP A 284 35.55 4.10 -7.04
C ASP A 284 36.55 2.92 -6.97
N GLU A 285 37.43 2.86 -5.96
CA GLU A 285 38.60 1.96 -5.95
C GLU A 285 38.44 0.63 -5.17
N ASP A 286 37.29 0.33 -4.55
CA ASP A 286 37.12 -0.93 -3.77
C ASP A 286 35.73 -1.60 -3.88
N LEU A 287 34.95 -1.35 -4.95
CA LEU A 287 33.61 -1.93 -5.08
C LEU A 287 33.67 -3.38 -5.56
N LEU A 288 33.21 -4.31 -4.71
CA LEU A 288 32.93 -5.69 -5.10
C LEU A 288 31.93 -5.70 -6.27
N PRO A 289 32.01 -6.71 -7.18
CA PRO A 289 31.01 -6.87 -8.23
C PRO A 289 29.59 -6.89 -7.66
N GLY A 290 28.62 -6.29 -8.34
CA GLY A 290 27.25 -6.13 -7.82
C GLY A 290 26.54 -7.45 -7.48
N TYR A 291 26.90 -8.56 -8.13
CA TYR A 291 26.39 -9.89 -7.77
C TYR A 291 26.89 -10.42 -6.42
N LEU A 292 27.94 -9.79 -5.87
CA LEU A 292 28.43 -9.98 -4.52
C LEU A 292 27.97 -8.87 -3.58
N ASN A 293 27.07 -7.97 -3.98
CA ASN A 293 26.51 -6.99 -3.06
C ASN A 293 25.75 -7.72 -1.93
N ASP A 294 26.06 -7.38 -0.67
CA ASP A 294 25.43 -7.89 0.55
C ASP A 294 24.65 -6.81 1.31
N LEU A 295 24.49 -5.62 0.73
CA LEU A 295 23.62 -4.60 1.28
C LEU A 295 22.16 -5.02 1.08
N PRO A 296 21.36 -5.15 2.15
CA PRO A 296 19.95 -5.48 2.05
C PRO A 296 19.19 -4.39 1.30
N ARG A 297 18.20 -4.81 0.50
CA ARG A 297 17.26 -3.86 -0.10
C ARG A 297 16.33 -3.30 0.96
N HIS A 298 15.78 -2.10 0.72
CA HIS A 298 14.83 -1.46 1.64
C HIS A 298 13.61 -2.36 1.91
N GLY A 299 13.19 -3.18 0.94
CA GLY A 299 12.11 -4.16 1.13
C GLY A 299 12.42 -5.32 2.08
N MET A 300 13.67 -5.52 2.50
CA MET A 300 14.09 -6.65 3.33
C MET A 300 13.98 -6.35 4.85
N PHE A 301 13.67 -5.12 5.22
CA PHE A 301 13.53 -4.68 6.61
C PHE A 301 12.10 -4.85 7.15
N VAL A 302 11.46 -5.95 6.75
CA VAL A 302 10.14 -6.32 7.22
C VAL A 302 10.23 -6.98 8.60
N LYS A 303 9.41 -6.51 9.53
CA LYS A 303 9.25 -7.09 10.86
C LYS A 303 7.80 -7.49 11.12
N ASP A 304 7.63 -8.55 11.91
CA ASP A 304 6.37 -8.86 12.57
C ASP A 304 6.14 -7.85 13.70
N LEU A 305 5.05 -7.09 13.64
CA LEU A 305 4.68 -6.06 14.62
C LEU A 305 3.23 -6.23 15.09
N ILE A 306 2.91 -5.69 16.27
CA ILE A 306 1.53 -5.53 16.73
C ILE A 306 1.01 -4.20 16.18
N LEU A 307 0.01 -4.23 15.30
CA LEU A 307 -0.65 -3.04 14.80
C LEU A 307 -1.85 -2.70 15.68
N LEU A 308 -1.83 -1.51 16.28
CA LEU A 308 -2.89 -0.91 17.09
C LEU A 308 -3.61 0.13 16.23
N VAL A 309 -4.86 -0.12 15.87
CA VAL A 309 -5.65 0.79 15.01
C VAL A 309 -6.78 1.39 15.83
N ASN A 310 -6.79 2.71 16.00
CA ASN A 310 -7.89 3.46 16.61
C ASN A 310 -8.37 4.60 15.71
N ASP A 311 -9.21 5.50 16.23
CA ASP A 311 -9.78 6.65 15.50
C ASP A 311 -8.81 7.83 15.33
N THR A 312 -7.52 7.64 15.62
CA THR A 312 -6.48 8.66 15.45
C THR A 312 -5.35 8.16 14.56
N ALA A 313 -4.84 6.96 14.80
CA ALA A 313 -3.73 6.40 14.05
C ALA A 313 -3.73 4.86 14.06
N ALA A 314 -3.03 4.30 13.08
CA ALA A 314 -2.53 2.94 13.07
C ALA A 314 -1.05 2.96 13.53
N VAL A 315 -0.79 2.45 14.73
CA VAL A 315 0.53 2.43 15.35
C VAL A 315 1.05 1.00 15.42
N ALA A 316 2.19 0.75 14.80
CA ALA A 316 2.90 -0.50 14.87
C ALA A 316 3.83 -0.51 16.10
N TYR A 317 3.70 -1.54 16.93
CA TYR A 317 4.45 -1.73 18.17
C TYR A 317 5.34 -2.97 18.07
N ASP A 318 6.62 -2.80 18.35
CA ASP A 318 7.59 -3.90 18.51
C ASP A 318 7.70 -4.22 20.02
N PRO A 319 7.14 -5.35 20.50
CA PRO A 319 7.20 -5.73 21.91
C PRO A 319 8.59 -6.18 22.37
N LEU A 320 9.51 -6.48 21.46
CA LEU A 320 10.87 -6.90 21.81
C LEU A 320 11.77 -5.70 22.06
N GLU A 321 11.71 -4.72 21.15
CA GLU A 321 12.48 -3.47 21.27
C GLU A 321 11.75 -2.42 22.12
N ASN A 322 10.46 -2.64 22.41
CA ASN A 322 9.58 -1.70 23.08
C ASN A 322 9.50 -0.34 22.36
N GLU A 323 9.35 -0.38 21.03
CA GLU A 323 9.31 0.81 20.17
C GLU A 323 7.99 0.91 19.40
N CYS A 324 7.55 2.14 19.14
CA CYS A 324 6.35 2.45 18.37
C CYS A 324 6.69 3.16 17.07
N TYR A 325 5.91 2.87 16.03
CA TYR A 325 6.05 3.43 14.70
C TYR A 325 4.66 3.78 14.16
N LEU A 326 4.53 4.94 13.53
CA LEU A 326 3.33 5.34 12.80
C LEU A 326 3.29 4.60 11.46
N ALA A 327 2.22 3.83 11.25
CA ALA A 327 1.94 3.15 9.98
C ALA A 327 0.99 3.97 9.09
N ALA A 328 -0.04 4.59 9.68
CA ALA A 328 -0.96 5.49 8.99
C ALA A 328 -1.70 6.38 9.98
N LEU A 329 -2.14 7.57 9.54
CA LEU A 329 -3.20 8.30 10.24
C LEU A 329 -4.54 7.59 10.04
N ALA A 330 -5.44 7.68 11.01
CA ALA A 330 -6.68 6.90 11.04
C ALA A 330 -7.90 7.72 11.50
N GLU A 331 -7.91 9.04 11.28
CA GLU A 331 -9.02 9.93 11.65
C GLU A 331 -10.36 9.54 11.00
N GLN A 332 -10.30 8.90 9.82
CA GLN A 332 -11.43 8.36 9.09
C GLN A 332 -11.93 7.00 9.64
N ILE A 333 -11.17 6.34 10.51
CA ILE A 333 -11.53 5.03 11.05
C ILE A 333 -12.54 5.20 12.19
N PRO A 334 -13.71 4.54 12.15
CA PRO A 334 -14.72 4.67 13.20
C PRO A 334 -14.24 4.03 14.50
N ARG A 335 -14.51 4.67 15.65
CA ARG A 335 -14.16 4.14 16.99
C ARG A 335 -14.60 2.69 17.20
N ASN A 336 -15.86 2.40 16.87
CA ASN A 336 -16.41 1.04 16.96
C ASN A 336 -16.13 0.29 15.67
N HIS A 337 -14.95 -0.32 15.58
CA HIS A 337 -14.55 -1.13 14.44
C HIS A 337 -14.00 -2.50 14.86
N SER A 338 -13.85 -3.36 13.87
CA SER A 338 -13.11 -4.61 13.97
C SER A 338 -12.12 -4.67 12.83
N SER A 339 -10.97 -5.28 13.08
CA SER A 339 -9.89 -5.36 12.11
C SER A 339 -9.48 -6.79 11.86
N ILE A 340 -8.90 -7.05 10.69
CA ILE A 340 -8.37 -8.36 10.32
C ILE A 340 -7.17 -8.20 9.40
N VAL A 341 -6.22 -9.13 9.51
CA VAL A 341 -5.08 -9.25 8.61
C VAL A 341 -5.23 -10.54 7.81
N THR A 342 -5.14 -10.44 6.49
CA THR A 342 -5.20 -11.62 5.61
C THR A 342 -3.87 -12.37 5.60
N LYS A 343 -3.87 -13.62 5.12
CA LYS A 343 -2.62 -14.35 4.85
C LYS A 343 -1.68 -13.64 3.88
N GLN A 344 -2.22 -12.78 3.01
CA GLN A 344 -1.45 -11.94 2.09
C GLN A 344 -0.97 -10.64 2.75
N ASN A 345 -1.11 -10.51 4.06
CA ASN A 345 -0.67 -9.36 4.84
C ASN A 345 -1.42 -8.06 4.49
N GLN A 346 -2.69 -8.18 4.10
CA GLN A 346 -3.56 -7.04 3.86
C GLN A 346 -4.36 -6.76 5.13
N VAL A 347 -4.35 -5.51 5.60
CA VAL A 347 -5.10 -5.09 6.78
C VAL A 347 -6.44 -4.50 6.33
N TYR A 348 -7.52 -4.99 6.91
CA TYR A 348 -8.88 -4.50 6.67
C TYR A 348 -9.53 -4.05 7.96
N VAL A 349 -10.36 -3.00 7.86
CA VAL A 349 -11.16 -2.47 8.96
C VAL A 349 -12.62 -2.39 8.54
N VAL A 350 -13.52 -2.91 9.36
CA VAL A 350 -14.97 -2.83 9.17
C VAL A 350 -15.60 -2.24 10.42
N GLY A 351 -16.50 -1.27 10.29
CA GLY A 351 -17.21 -0.75 11.46
C GLY A 351 -17.93 0.57 11.24
N GLY A 352 -18.44 1.13 12.33
CA GLY A 352 -19.17 2.39 12.32
C GLY A 352 -20.45 2.37 11.47
N LEU A 353 -20.98 3.58 11.27
CA LEU A 353 -22.20 3.83 10.51
C LEU A 353 -21.85 4.70 9.29
N TYR A 354 -22.04 4.15 8.09
CA TYR A 354 -21.96 4.88 6.84
C TYR A 354 -23.37 5.27 6.39
N VAL A 355 -23.54 6.53 6.02
CA VAL A 355 -24.78 7.10 5.49
C VAL A 355 -24.44 7.83 4.20
N GLU A 356 -25.04 7.41 3.09
CA GLU A 356 -24.86 8.10 1.82
C GLU A 356 -25.73 9.37 1.81
N GLU A 357 -25.09 10.55 1.80
CA GLU A 357 -25.80 11.84 1.94
C GLU A 357 -26.76 12.13 0.77
N GLU A 358 -26.41 11.66 -0.42
CA GLU A 358 -27.15 11.90 -1.66
C GLU A 358 -28.41 11.01 -1.80
N ASN A 359 -28.46 9.87 -1.10
CA ASN A 359 -29.56 8.91 -1.23
C ASN A 359 -29.99 8.35 0.14
N LYS A 360 -30.83 9.12 0.83
CA LYS A 360 -31.37 8.78 2.16
C LYS A 360 -32.28 7.54 2.19
N ASP A 361 -32.67 7.02 1.03
CA ASP A 361 -33.49 5.81 0.91
C ASP A 361 -32.64 4.52 0.89
N GLN A 362 -31.30 4.63 0.77
CA GLN A 362 -30.42 3.47 0.90
C GLN A 362 -30.38 2.93 2.33
N PRO A 363 -30.28 1.60 2.51
CA PRO A 363 -30.13 1.00 3.84
C PRO A 363 -28.83 1.49 4.49
N PHE A 364 -28.85 1.66 5.82
CA PHE A 364 -27.64 1.96 6.58
C PHE A 364 -26.57 0.88 6.39
N GLN A 365 -25.33 1.33 6.22
CA GLN A 365 -24.17 0.48 5.96
C GLN A 365 -23.10 0.69 7.04
N SER A 366 -22.04 -0.11 7.00
CA SER A 366 -20.83 0.13 7.79
C SER A 366 -19.65 0.42 6.89
N TYR A 367 -18.73 1.27 7.35
CA TYR A 367 -17.50 1.58 6.64
C TYR A 367 -16.66 0.32 6.43
N PHE A 368 -15.95 0.29 5.32
CA PHE A 368 -14.98 -0.75 5.01
C PHE A 368 -13.73 -0.12 4.40
N PHE A 369 -12.58 -0.35 5.04
CA PHE A 369 -11.30 0.22 4.62
C PHE A 369 -10.24 -0.88 4.48
N GLN A 370 -9.28 -0.63 3.61
CA GLN A 370 -8.04 -1.40 3.51
C GLN A 370 -6.85 -0.47 3.72
N LEU A 371 -5.85 -0.91 4.47
CA LEU A 371 -4.59 -0.17 4.61
C LEU A 371 -3.72 -0.39 3.38
N ASP A 372 -3.32 0.70 2.72
CA ASP A 372 -2.15 0.72 1.85
C ASP A 372 -0.91 0.95 2.72
N SER A 373 -0.20 -0.13 3.03
CA SER A 373 0.99 -0.08 3.88
C SER A 373 2.20 0.58 3.22
N ILE A 374 2.17 0.80 1.91
CA ILE A 374 3.24 1.46 1.16
C ILE A 374 3.03 2.97 1.24
N ALA A 375 1.81 3.42 0.95
CA ALA A 375 1.45 4.84 1.00
C ALA A 375 1.23 5.34 2.44
N GLY A 376 0.92 4.45 3.38
CA GLY A 376 0.54 4.82 4.75
C GLY A 376 -0.86 5.45 4.81
N GLU A 377 -1.77 5.01 3.93
CA GLU A 377 -3.10 5.58 3.76
C GLU A 377 -4.19 4.51 3.84
N TRP A 378 -5.41 4.89 4.24
CA TRP A 378 -6.58 4.02 4.21
C TRP A 378 -7.40 4.23 2.94
N VAL A 379 -7.55 3.16 2.17
CA VAL A 379 -8.37 3.13 0.97
C VAL A 379 -9.78 2.69 1.34
N ALA A 380 -10.77 3.52 1.01
CA ALA A 380 -12.19 3.18 1.18
C ALA A 380 -12.61 2.12 0.14
N LEU A 381 -13.30 1.09 0.61
CA LEU A 381 -13.82 0.00 -0.20
C LEU A 381 -15.36 0.02 -0.20
N PRO A 382 -16.02 -0.77 -1.09
CA PRO A 382 -17.47 -0.88 -1.10
C PRO A 382 -18.00 -1.18 0.31
N PRO A 383 -18.90 -0.35 0.86
CA PRO A 383 -19.29 -0.44 2.25
C PRO A 383 -20.04 -1.76 2.53
N LEU A 384 -19.98 -2.21 3.79
CA LEU A 384 -20.71 -3.40 4.22
C LEU A 384 -22.22 -3.14 4.09
N PRO A 385 -23.00 -3.94 3.31
CA PRO A 385 -24.43 -3.72 3.07
C PRO A 385 -25.32 -4.09 4.26
N SER A 386 -24.87 -3.78 5.47
CA SER A 386 -25.58 -3.92 6.74
C SER A 386 -24.83 -3.14 7.80
N ALA A 387 -25.44 -2.09 8.34
CA ALA A 387 -24.94 -1.38 9.51
C ALA A 387 -25.03 -2.28 10.75
N ARG A 388 -23.89 -2.73 11.27
CA ARG A 388 -23.83 -3.64 12.41
C ARG A 388 -22.66 -3.37 13.34
N CYS A 389 -22.74 -3.87 14.57
CA CYS A 389 -21.66 -3.86 15.56
C CYS A 389 -21.56 -5.22 16.28
N LEU A 390 -20.50 -5.42 17.07
CA LEU A 390 -20.27 -6.65 17.84
C LEU A 390 -20.36 -7.95 17.00
N PHE A 391 -20.08 -7.83 15.71
CA PHE A 391 -19.88 -8.94 14.78
C PHE A 391 -18.45 -9.45 14.91
N GLY A 392 -18.13 -10.56 14.26
CA GLY A 392 -16.75 -10.99 14.11
C GLY A 392 -16.28 -11.03 12.66
N LEU A 393 -14.96 -10.92 12.48
CA LEU A 393 -14.29 -10.95 11.19
C LEU A 393 -13.51 -12.25 11.00
N GLY A 394 -13.70 -12.90 9.86
CA GLY A 394 -12.92 -14.05 9.42
C GLY A 394 -12.30 -13.84 8.05
N GLU A 395 -11.27 -14.61 7.73
CA GLU A 395 -10.61 -14.64 6.43
C GLU A 395 -10.46 -16.08 5.97
N SER A 396 -10.74 -16.32 4.69
CA SER A 396 -10.33 -17.56 4.04
C SER A 396 -10.19 -17.35 2.55
N ASP A 397 -9.11 -17.87 1.98
CA ASP A 397 -8.79 -17.79 0.56
C ASP A 397 -8.83 -16.33 0.04
N ASN A 398 -8.30 -15.40 0.83
CA ASN A 398 -8.27 -13.96 0.58
C ASN A 398 -9.65 -13.28 0.52
N LYS A 399 -10.71 -13.92 1.04
CA LYS A 399 -12.03 -13.33 1.19
C LYS A 399 -12.28 -12.96 2.64
N ILE A 400 -12.97 -11.85 2.87
CA ILE A 400 -13.31 -11.35 4.21
C ILE A 400 -14.74 -11.74 4.54
N TYR A 401 -14.97 -12.26 5.74
CA TYR A 401 -16.28 -12.70 6.22
C TYR A 401 -16.68 -11.87 7.43
N VAL A 402 -17.82 -11.20 7.34
CA VAL A 402 -18.47 -10.52 8.45
C VAL A 402 -19.61 -11.41 8.95
N ILE A 403 -19.48 -11.91 10.17
CA ILE A 403 -20.37 -12.93 10.72
C ILE A 403 -21.21 -12.34 11.84
N ALA A 404 -22.54 -12.47 11.69
CA ALA A 404 -23.53 -12.14 12.72
C ALA A 404 -23.37 -10.69 13.26
N GLY A 405 -23.54 -10.48 14.57
CA GLY A 405 -23.49 -9.17 15.22
C GLY A 405 -24.88 -8.62 15.57
N LYS A 406 -24.94 -7.34 15.91
CA LYS A 406 -26.18 -6.59 16.14
C LYS A 406 -26.40 -5.57 15.05
N ASP A 407 -27.62 -5.50 14.54
CA ASP A 407 -28.03 -4.43 13.64
C ASP A 407 -28.08 -3.09 14.40
N LEU A 408 -27.42 -2.07 13.87
CA LEU A 408 -27.30 -0.75 14.51
C LEU A 408 -28.62 0.04 14.54
N ARG A 409 -29.64 -0.39 13.79
CA ARG A 409 -30.95 0.27 13.73
C ARG A 409 -31.99 -0.48 14.52
N THR A 410 -32.10 -1.80 14.31
CA THR A 410 -33.15 -2.61 14.96
C THR A 410 -32.72 -3.16 16.31
N GLU A 411 -31.42 -3.10 16.65
CA GLU A 411 -30.82 -3.71 17.85
C GLU A 411 -30.98 -5.25 17.91
N GLU A 412 -31.47 -5.86 16.83
CA GLU A 412 -31.65 -7.30 16.74
C GLU A 412 -30.32 -8.01 16.50
N SER A 413 -30.14 -9.17 17.13
CA SER A 413 -28.99 -10.03 16.80
C SER A 413 -29.21 -10.69 15.44
N LEU A 414 -28.11 -10.82 14.71
CA LEU A 414 -28.06 -11.32 13.35
C LEU A 414 -27.45 -12.72 13.32
N ASP A 415 -27.84 -13.50 12.31
CA ASP A 415 -27.22 -14.77 11.91
C ASP A 415 -26.62 -14.70 10.49
N SER A 416 -26.83 -13.57 9.82
CA SER A 416 -26.36 -13.33 8.44
C SER A 416 -24.84 -13.29 8.38
N VAL A 417 -24.29 -13.83 7.29
CA VAL A 417 -22.87 -13.87 7.01
C VAL A 417 -22.62 -13.25 5.66
N LEU A 418 -21.84 -12.16 5.64
CA LEU A 418 -21.50 -11.41 4.44
C LEU A 418 -20.04 -11.69 4.08
N CYS A 419 -19.79 -12.01 2.82
CA CYS A 419 -18.48 -12.31 2.27
C CYS A 419 -18.09 -11.23 1.26
N TYR A 420 -16.95 -10.59 1.46
CA TYR A 420 -16.33 -9.71 0.48
C TYR A 420 -15.34 -10.48 -0.39
N ASP A 421 -15.49 -10.37 -1.71
CA ASP A 421 -14.54 -10.88 -2.69
C ASP A 421 -13.72 -9.71 -3.24
N PRO A 422 -12.41 -9.60 -2.89
CA PRO A 422 -11.57 -8.51 -3.39
C PRO A 422 -11.39 -8.52 -4.91
N ALA A 423 -11.44 -9.69 -5.56
CA ALA A 423 -11.27 -9.77 -7.01
C ALA A 423 -12.49 -9.23 -7.76
N ALA A 424 -13.69 -9.48 -7.22
CA ALA A 424 -14.93 -8.94 -7.77
C ALA A 424 -15.31 -7.57 -7.19
N THR A 425 -14.56 -7.08 -6.19
CA THR A 425 -14.85 -5.86 -5.42
C THR A 425 -16.30 -5.79 -4.92
N LYS A 426 -16.83 -6.91 -4.41
CA LYS A 426 -18.26 -7.04 -4.12
C LYS A 426 -18.55 -7.87 -2.87
N TRP A 427 -19.58 -7.44 -2.14
CA TRP A 427 -20.19 -8.21 -1.05
C TRP A 427 -21.25 -9.19 -1.56
N GLY A 428 -21.30 -10.37 -0.95
CA GLY A 428 -22.37 -11.35 -1.14
C GLY A 428 -22.78 -12.00 0.18
N GLU A 429 -24.05 -12.37 0.31
CA GLU A 429 -24.52 -13.16 1.45
C GLU A 429 -24.25 -14.66 1.22
N ILE A 430 -23.78 -15.34 2.25
CA ILE A 430 -23.50 -16.78 2.21
C ILE A 430 -24.34 -17.52 3.27
N LYS A 431 -24.02 -18.79 3.53
CA LYS A 431 -24.73 -19.62 4.50
C LYS A 431 -24.73 -18.95 5.89
N LYS A 432 -25.92 -18.65 6.39
CA LYS A 432 -26.16 -18.10 7.73
C LYS A 432 -25.59 -18.99 8.82
N LEU A 433 -25.16 -18.36 9.91
CA LEU A 433 -24.75 -19.04 11.14
C LEU A 433 -25.97 -19.75 11.76
N PRO A 434 -25.81 -20.93 12.40
CA PRO A 434 -26.95 -21.66 12.98
C PRO A 434 -27.67 -20.95 14.14
N ILE A 435 -27.11 -19.87 14.67
CA ILE A 435 -27.67 -19.07 15.76
C ILE A 435 -27.54 -17.58 15.45
N LYS A 436 -28.46 -16.78 15.97
CA LYS A 436 -28.31 -15.32 16.04
C LYS A 436 -27.44 -14.97 17.24
N VAL A 437 -26.37 -14.20 17.02
CA VAL A 437 -25.36 -13.98 18.07
C VAL A 437 -24.59 -12.68 17.89
N TYR A 438 -24.20 -12.05 19.00
CA TYR A 438 -23.33 -10.88 19.03
C TYR A 438 -22.29 -10.98 20.16
N GLY A 439 -21.19 -10.23 20.06
CA GLY A 439 -20.10 -10.27 21.03
C GLY A 439 -19.39 -11.63 21.09
N HIS A 440 -19.52 -12.42 20.02
CA HIS A 440 -18.82 -13.68 19.82
C HIS A 440 -17.45 -13.40 19.22
N ALA A 441 -16.53 -14.35 19.36
CA ALA A 441 -15.22 -14.26 18.74
C ALA A 441 -15.20 -15.05 17.42
N ILE A 442 -14.55 -14.50 16.40
CA ILE A 442 -14.25 -15.21 15.15
C ILE A 442 -12.73 -15.35 15.03
N ILE A 443 -12.27 -16.53 14.63
CA ILE A 443 -10.86 -16.78 14.31
C ILE A 443 -10.75 -17.64 13.07
N SER A 444 -9.75 -17.38 12.23
CA SER A 444 -9.52 -18.12 11.00
C SER A 444 -8.26 -18.95 11.11
N ASN A 445 -8.33 -20.22 10.72
CA ASN A 445 -7.15 -21.09 10.69
C ASN A 445 -7.28 -22.16 9.61
N ASN A 446 -6.20 -22.40 8.87
CA ASN A 446 -6.14 -23.45 7.83
C ASN A 446 -7.29 -23.41 6.79
N GLY A 447 -7.77 -22.21 6.45
CA GLY A 447 -8.86 -22.03 5.48
C GLY A 447 -10.25 -22.39 6.01
N LEU A 448 -10.39 -22.48 7.34
CA LEU A 448 -11.64 -22.63 8.06
C LEU A 448 -11.86 -21.43 8.97
N ILE A 449 -13.13 -21.13 9.24
CA ILE A 449 -13.52 -19.99 10.10
C ILE A 449 -14.28 -20.54 11.30
N TYR A 450 -13.88 -20.16 12.49
CA TYR A 450 -14.43 -20.65 13.75
C TYR A 450 -15.20 -19.52 14.43
N SER A 451 -16.43 -19.81 14.87
CA SER A 451 -17.28 -18.91 15.65
C SER A 451 -17.45 -19.45 17.05
N LEU A 452 -17.11 -18.64 18.06
CA LEU A 452 -17.04 -19.06 19.45
C LEU A 452 -17.86 -18.12 20.34
N GLY A 453 -18.74 -18.70 21.16
CA GLY A 453 -19.42 -17.98 22.23
C GLY A 453 -20.32 -16.84 21.76
N GLY A 454 -20.37 -15.78 22.56
CA GLY A 454 -21.23 -14.61 22.36
C GLY A 454 -22.54 -14.69 23.13
N LYS A 455 -23.41 -13.70 22.90
CA LYS A 455 -24.76 -13.63 23.47
C LYS A 455 -25.81 -13.92 22.40
N THR A 456 -26.75 -14.79 22.72
CA THR A 456 -27.90 -15.13 21.88
C THR A 456 -29.07 -14.16 22.10
N ASP A 457 -30.15 -14.30 21.32
CA ASP A 457 -31.34 -13.42 21.41
C ASP A 457 -32.02 -13.42 22.79
N ASP A 458 -31.86 -14.50 23.56
CA ASP A 458 -32.31 -14.58 24.96
C ASP A 458 -31.40 -13.85 25.95
N LYS A 459 -30.39 -13.13 25.44
CA LYS A 459 -29.37 -12.35 26.17
C LYS A 459 -28.43 -13.18 27.03
N LYS A 460 -28.45 -14.51 26.91
CA LYS A 460 -27.54 -15.40 27.62
C LYS A 460 -26.26 -15.64 26.83
N CYS A 461 -25.17 -15.85 27.56
CA CYS A 461 -23.92 -16.30 26.98
C CYS A 461 -24.06 -17.75 26.49
N THR A 462 -23.53 -18.04 25.32
CA THR A 462 -23.42 -19.41 24.79
C THR A 462 -22.00 -19.92 24.89
N ASN A 463 -21.82 -21.24 25.03
CA ASN A 463 -20.54 -21.91 24.94
C ASN A 463 -20.36 -22.67 23.62
N ARG A 464 -21.31 -22.54 22.69
CA ARG A 464 -21.27 -23.23 21.40
C ARG A 464 -20.12 -22.74 20.54
N VAL A 465 -19.60 -23.67 19.74
CA VAL A 465 -18.50 -23.44 18.81
C VAL A 465 -18.93 -23.98 17.45
N PHE A 466 -18.81 -23.17 16.42
CA PHE A 466 -19.10 -23.56 15.04
C PHE A 466 -17.86 -23.42 14.17
N VAL A 467 -17.73 -24.29 13.18
CA VAL A 467 -16.73 -24.16 12.12
C VAL A 467 -17.42 -24.06 10.76
N TYR A 468 -17.02 -23.08 9.97
CA TYR A 468 -17.42 -22.91 8.58
C TYR A 468 -16.33 -23.42 7.65
N ASN A 469 -16.73 -24.20 6.65
CA ASN A 469 -15.85 -24.60 5.56
C ASN A 469 -16.29 -23.88 4.27
N PRO A 470 -15.56 -22.83 3.83
CA PRO A 470 -15.89 -22.08 2.62
C PRO A 470 -15.98 -22.95 1.35
N LYS A 471 -15.18 -24.02 1.27
CA LYS A 471 -15.18 -24.92 0.11
C LYS A 471 -16.42 -25.82 0.04
N LYS A 472 -17.03 -26.12 1.19
CA LYS A 472 -18.26 -26.92 1.29
C LYS A 472 -19.52 -26.08 1.46
N GLY A 473 -19.38 -24.85 1.92
CA GLY A 473 -20.49 -23.95 2.20
C GLY A 473 -21.33 -24.34 3.43
N ASP A 474 -20.80 -25.15 4.35
CA ASP A 474 -21.51 -25.65 5.53
C ASP A 474 -20.89 -25.21 6.86
N TRP A 475 -21.76 -25.02 7.86
CA TRP A 475 -21.40 -24.85 9.26
C TRP A 475 -21.53 -26.19 10.00
N ARG A 476 -20.67 -26.44 10.98
CA ARG A 476 -20.71 -27.63 11.84
C ARG A 476 -20.45 -27.24 13.29
N ASP A 477 -21.13 -27.91 14.21
CA ASP A 477 -20.84 -27.82 15.64
C ASP A 477 -19.53 -28.55 15.98
N LEU A 478 -18.74 -27.93 16.86
CA LEU A 478 -17.58 -28.53 17.52
C LEU A 478 -17.85 -28.74 19.01
N ALA A 479 -16.87 -29.31 19.74
CA ALA A 479 -16.98 -29.41 21.19
C ALA A 479 -17.13 -28.01 21.81
N PRO A 480 -18.11 -27.80 22.71
CA PRO A 480 -18.38 -26.49 23.30
C PRO A 480 -17.31 -26.11 24.32
N MET A 481 -17.13 -24.80 24.54
CA MET A 481 -16.28 -24.25 25.61
C MET A 481 -16.78 -24.71 26.98
N LYS A 482 -15.90 -24.74 27.98
CA LYS A 482 -16.31 -25.09 29.37
C LYS A 482 -17.12 -23.97 29.98
N VAL A 483 -16.73 -22.72 29.75
CA VAL A 483 -17.42 -21.53 30.26
C VAL A 483 -18.07 -20.76 29.10
N ALA A 484 -19.39 -20.58 29.19
CA ALA A 484 -20.12 -19.71 28.27
C ALA A 484 -19.73 -18.25 28.49
N ARG A 485 -19.35 -17.56 27.42
CA ARG A 485 -18.79 -16.20 27.50
C ARG A 485 -19.03 -15.37 26.24
N SER A 486 -18.95 -14.05 26.38
CA SER A 486 -18.99 -13.05 25.31
C SER A 486 -17.91 -11.99 25.54
N MET A 487 -17.60 -11.16 24.54
CA MET A 487 -16.63 -10.06 24.65
C MET A 487 -15.27 -10.54 25.19
N PHE A 488 -14.67 -11.56 24.59
CA PHE A 488 -13.42 -12.18 25.04
C PHE A 488 -12.37 -12.17 23.93
N GLY A 489 -11.10 -12.30 24.29
CA GLY A 489 -10.00 -12.36 23.33
C GLY A 489 -9.83 -13.74 22.73
N THR A 490 -9.44 -13.83 21.46
CA THR A 490 -9.14 -15.10 20.77
C THR A 490 -7.88 -14.99 19.92
N ALA A 491 -7.05 -16.04 19.89
CA ALA A 491 -5.90 -16.13 19.00
C ALA A 491 -5.54 -17.59 18.67
N ILE A 492 -4.82 -17.80 17.58
CA ILE A 492 -4.19 -19.10 17.28
C ILE A 492 -2.78 -19.13 17.86
N HIS A 493 -2.56 -19.97 18.87
CA HIS A 493 -1.24 -20.17 19.48
C HIS A 493 -0.87 -21.65 19.45
N LYS A 494 0.30 -21.98 18.87
CA LYS A 494 0.82 -23.35 18.76
C LYS A 494 -0.20 -24.39 18.29
N GLY A 495 -1.03 -24.01 17.31
CA GLY A 495 -2.05 -24.90 16.72
C GLY A 495 -3.34 -25.06 17.51
N LYS A 496 -3.54 -24.28 18.59
CA LYS A 496 -4.76 -24.26 19.40
C LYS A 496 -5.46 -22.91 19.29
N ILE A 497 -6.78 -22.89 19.39
CA ILE A 497 -7.55 -21.65 19.57
C ILE A 497 -7.52 -21.33 21.07
N VAL A 498 -6.84 -20.26 21.46
CA VAL A 498 -6.82 -19.77 22.85
C VAL A 498 -7.87 -18.69 23.01
N ILE A 499 -8.68 -18.80 24.07
CA ILE A 499 -9.63 -17.77 24.48
C ILE A 499 -9.27 -17.25 25.87
N ALA A 500 -9.37 -15.94 26.10
CA ALA A 500 -9.05 -15.33 27.39
C ALA A 500 -10.09 -14.29 27.82
N GLY A 501 -10.45 -14.36 29.10
CA GLY A 501 -11.36 -13.43 29.74
C GLY A 501 -12.78 -13.48 29.18
N GLY A 502 -13.49 -12.36 29.30
CA GLY A 502 -14.84 -12.18 28.80
C GLY A 502 -15.86 -11.79 29.86
N VAL A 503 -17.10 -11.70 29.41
CA VAL A 503 -18.30 -11.56 30.24
C VAL A 503 -19.05 -12.89 30.22
N THR A 504 -19.31 -13.42 31.40
CA THR A 504 -20.11 -14.62 31.67
C THR A 504 -21.43 -14.23 32.33
N GLU A 505 -22.26 -15.21 32.69
CA GLU A 505 -23.46 -14.97 33.51
C GLU A 505 -23.14 -14.48 34.94
N GLU A 506 -21.92 -14.75 35.42
CA GLU A 506 -21.46 -14.38 36.77
C GLU A 506 -20.71 -13.04 36.80
N GLY A 507 -20.46 -12.43 35.64
CA GLY A 507 -19.70 -11.19 35.52
C GLY A 507 -18.44 -11.34 34.67
N LEU A 508 -17.44 -10.51 34.92
CA LEU A 508 -16.13 -10.62 34.26
C LEU A 508 -15.45 -11.94 34.65
N THR A 509 -14.62 -12.48 33.77
CA THR A 509 -13.82 -13.68 34.07
C THR A 509 -12.37 -13.46 33.71
N ALA A 510 -11.48 -14.15 34.42
CA ALA A 510 -10.05 -14.27 34.12
C ALA A 510 -9.71 -15.60 33.43
N SER A 511 -10.69 -16.49 33.25
CA SER A 511 -10.45 -17.84 32.76
C SER A 511 -9.87 -17.85 31.34
N VAL A 512 -8.90 -18.75 31.12
CA VAL A 512 -8.27 -18.98 29.81
C VAL A 512 -8.47 -20.44 29.43
N GLU A 513 -8.99 -20.68 28.23
CA GLU A 513 -9.17 -22.03 27.69
C GLU A 513 -8.48 -22.16 26.34
N ALA A 514 -7.99 -23.36 26.01
CA ALA A 514 -7.43 -23.66 24.70
C ALA A 514 -8.15 -24.83 24.05
N PHE A 515 -8.54 -24.66 22.80
CA PHE A 515 -9.16 -25.69 21.99
C PHE A 515 -8.13 -26.30 21.04
N ASP A 516 -7.89 -27.59 21.22
CA ASP A 516 -7.01 -28.34 20.35
C ASP A 516 -7.75 -28.77 19.07
N LEU A 517 -7.34 -28.19 17.94
CA LEU A 517 -7.95 -28.40 16.63
C LEU A 517 -7.81 -29.85 16.12
N THR A 518 -6.88 -30.63 16.66
CA THR A 518 -6.67 -32.03 16.26
C THR A 518 -7.53 -32.98 17.06
N THR A 519 -7.71 -32.73 18.36
CA THR A 519 -8.45 -33.62 19.26
C THR A 519 -9.91 -33.21 19.48
N ASN A 520 -10.31 -32.01 19.06
CA ASN A 520 -11.63 -31.43 19.30
C ASN A 520 -11.96 -31.39 20.81
N LYS A 521 -11.00 -30.94 21.62
CA LYS A 521 -11.12 -30.87 23.09
C LYS A 521 -10.61 -29.55 23.63
N TRP A 522 -11.24 -29.12 24.72
CA TRP A 522 -10.86 -27.94 25.50
C TRP A 522 -10.00 -28.30 26.71
N GLU A 523 -8.89 -27.60 26.86
CA GLU A 523 -8.03 -27.62 28.05
C GLU A 523 -8.07 -26.27 28.77
N ILE A 524 -7.83 -26.29 30.08
CA ILE A 524 -7.73 -25.07 30.88
C ILE A 524 -6.27 -24.62 30.85
N MET A 525 -6.06 -23.33 30.62
CA MET A 525 -4.77 -22.66 30.71
C MET A 525 -4.71 -21.84 32.02
N PRO A 526 -3.51 -21.40 32.43
CA PRO A 526 -3.35 -20.44 33.51
C PRO A 526 -4.24 -19.21 33.31
N GLU A 527 -4.97 -18.84 34.36
CA GLU A 527 -5.88 -17.70 34.34
C GLU A 527 -5.12 -16.40 34.06
N PHE A 528 -5.80 -15.46 33.41
CA PHE A 528 -5.27 -14.13 33.18
C PHE A 528 -5.15 -13.38 34.53
N PRO A 529 -4.15 -12.51 34.74
CA PRO A 529 -3.91 -11.89 36.05
C PRO A 529 -5.03 -10.99 36.59
N GLN A 530 -6.01 -10.63 35.76
CA GLN A 530 -7.15 -9.81 36.13
C GLN A 530 -8.39 -10.22 35.33
N GLU A 531 -9.58 -10.18 35.94
CA GLU A 531 -10.82 -10.39 35.20
C GLU A 531 -11.08 -9.22 34.25
N ARG A 532 -11.19 -9.51 32.95
CA ARG A 532 -11.41 -8.48 31.92
C ARG A 532 -12.32 -8.95 30.81
N SER A 533 -13.06 -8.02 30.24
CA SER A 533 -13.70 -8.20 28.93
C SER A 533 -12.88 -7.53 27.84
N SER A 534 -13.15 -7.90 26.59
CA SER A 534 -12.57 -7.33 25.36
C SER A 534 -11.04 -7.31 25.35
N ILE A 535 -10.38 -8.28 25.98
CA ILE A 535 -8.93 -8.49 25.81
C ILE A 535 -8.65 -8.74 24.33
N SER A 536 -7.66 -8.07 23.76
CA SER A 536 -7.17 -8.41 22.43
C SER A 536 -6.03 -9.43 22.54
N LEU A 537 -6.23 -10.64 22.02
CA LEU A 537 -5.15 -11.63 21.93
C LEU A 537 -4.52 -11.59 20.54
N VAL A 538 -3.19 -11.58 20.48
CA VAL A 538 -2.43 -11.64 19.23
C VAL A 538 -1.27 -12.61 19.37
N THR A 539 -0.97 -13.36 18.31
CA THR A 539 0.20 -14.23 18.26
C THR A 539 1.22 -13.63 17.31
N LEU A 540 2.40 -13.29 17.83
CA LEU A 540 3.47 -12.61 17.11
C LEU A 540 4.79 -13.35 17.32
N GLY A 541 5.51 -13.69 16.25
CA GLY A 541 6.80 -14.38 16.35
C GLY A 541 6.76 -15.69 17.15
N GLY A 542 5.60 -16.37 17.20
CA GLY A 542 5.40 -17.59 17.99
C GLY A 542 5.10 -17.37 19.48
N ALA A 543 4.98 -16.13 19.95
CA ALA A 543 4.57 -15.77 21.31
C ALA A 543 3.13 -15.25 21.33
N LEU A 544 2.40 -15.57 22.40
CA LEU A 544 1.03 -15.09 22.63
C LEU A 544 1.07 -13.85 23.51
N TYR A 545 0.43 -12.78 23.04
CA TYR A 545 0.29 -11.50 23.74
C TYR A 545 -1.19 -11.22 24.03
N ALA A 546 -1.44 -10.55 25.15
CA ALA A 546 -2.74 -10.00 25.53
C ALA A 546 -2.59 -8.49 25.71
N ILE A 547 -3.42 -7.73 25.01
CA ILE A 547 -3.42 -6.26 25.03
C ILE A 547 -4.75 -5.78 25.61
N GLY A 548 -4.63 -4.98 26.67
CA GLY A 548 -5.71 -4.20 27.25
C GLY A 548 -6.95 -4.96 27.72
N GLY A 549 -8.13 -4.43 27.37
CA GLY A 549 -9.44 -4.89 27.82
C GLY A 549 -10.05 -4.00 28.91
N PHE A 550 -11.27 -4.32 29.33
CA PHE A 550 -12.01 -3.56 30.34
C PHE A 550 -12.07 -4.34 31.66
N ALA A 551 -11.66 -3.69 32.74
CA ALA A 551 -11.67 -4.25 34.09
C ALA A 551 -12.52 -3.37 35.02
N MET A 552 -12.96 -3.93 36.15
CA MET A 552 -13.52 -3.12 37.24
C MET A 552 -12.36 -2.49 38.02
N ILE A 553 -12.23 -1.16 37.94
CA ILE A 553 -11.17 -0.40 38.61
C ILE A 553 -11.79 0.52 39.65
N GLN A 554 -11.18 0.59 40.83
CA GLN A 554 -11.55 1.56 41.85
C GLN A 554 -11.08 2.96 41.45
N LEU A 555 -12.02 3.87 41.24
CA LEU A 555 -11.78 5.27 40.96
C LEU A 555 -11.32 6.02 42.22
N GLU A 556 -10.82 7.25 42.06
CA GLU A 556 -10.48 8.14 43.18
C GLU A 556 -11.68 8.39 44.11
N SER A 557 -12.90 8.33 43.56
CA SER A 557 -14.17 8.39 44.30
C SER A 557 -14.43 7.18 45.20
N LYS A 558 -13.54 6.17 45.18
CA LYS A 558 -13.68 4.84 45.82
C LYS A 558 -14.76 3.94 45.23
N GLU A 559 -15.47 4.39 44.20
CA GLU A 559 -16.42 3.58 43.44
C GLU A 559 -15.70 2.71 42.40
N PHE A 560 -16.26 1.55 42.09
CA PHE A 560 -15.73 0.69 41.03
C PHE A 560 -16.48 0.96 39.72
N ALA A 561 -15.73 1.21 38.65
CA ALA A 561 -16.29 1.41 37.31
C ALA A 561 -15.55 0.55 36.27
N PRO A 562 -16.26 0.05 35.24
CA PRO A 562 -15.61 -0.54 34.08
C PRO A 562 -14.70 0.51 33.43
N SER A 563 -13.41 0.23 33.39
CA SER A 563 -12.39 1.12 32.86
C SER A 563 -11.50 0.35 31.90
N GLU A 564 -11.13 1.00 30.80
CA GLU A 564 -10.18 0.46 29.83
C GLU A 564 -8.78 0.40 30.46
N VAL A 565 -8.11 -0.73 30.26
CA VAL A 565 -6.70 -0.91 30.58
C VAL A 565 -5.96 -1.04 29.26
N THR A 566 -4.74 -0.50 29.20
CA THR A 566 -3.91 -0.45 27.99
C THR A 566 -2.53 -1.05 28.23
N ASP A 567 -2.45 -2.06 29.10
CA ASP A 567 -1.23 -2.81 29.35
C ASP A 567 -1.04 -3.92 28.31
N ILE A 568 0.17 -4.49 28.28
CA ILE A 568 0.53 -5.62 27.43
C ILE A 568 1.12 -6.71 28.29
N TRP A 569 0.59 -7.92 28.11
CA TRP A 569 1.06 -9.15 28.74
C TRP A 569 1.53 -10.13 27.68
N LYS A 570 2.48 -10.98 28.04
CA LYS A 570 2.96 -12.10 27.23
C LYS A 570 2.80 -13.39 28.00
N TYR A 571 2.30 -14.43 27.34
CA TYR A 571 2.26 -15.77 27.92
C TYR A 571 3.63 -16.45 27.79
N ASP A 572 4.19 -16.92 28.91
CA ASP A 572 5.37 -17.76 28.96
C ASP A 572 4.95 -19.23 28.86
N ASP A 573 5.24 -19.85 27.71
CA ASP A 573 4.88 -21.24 27.44
C ASP A 573 5.62 -22.26 28.32
N GLU A 574 6.85 -21.95 28.74
CA GLU A 574 7.67 -22.88 29.53
C GLU A 574 7.21 -22.88 30.99
N LYS A 575 6.99 -21.70 31.54
CA LYS A 575 6.55 -21.52 32.93
C LYS A 575 5.04 -21.62 33.11
N LYS A 576 4.27 -21.50 32.02
CA LYS A 576 2.82 -21.43 32.03
C LYS A 576 2.31 -20.30 32.92
N GLU A 577 2.77 -19.08 32.66
CA GLU A 577 2.37 -17.89 33.39
C GLU A 577 2.23 -16.68 32.46
N TRP A 578 1.48 -15.66 32.89
CA TRP A 578 1.39 -14.38 32.20
C TRP A 578 2.42 -13.40 32.77
N ILE A 579 3.25 -12.84 31.90
CA ILE A 579 4.30 -11.88 32.25
C ILE A 579 3.88 -10.50 31.73
N GLY A 580 3.85 -9.50 32.62
CA GLY A 580 3.59 -8.11 32.23
C GLY A 580 4.77 -7.54 31.46
N ILE A 581 4.52 -7.08 30.24
CA ILE A 581 5.53 -6.52 29.33
C ILE A 581 5.54 -5.00 29.43
N LEU A 582 4.36 -4.39 29.39
CA LEU A 582 4.21 -2.95 29.41
C LEU A 582 2.99 -2.58 30.26
N LYS A 583 3.16 -1.60 31.16
CA LYS A 583 2.07 -1.19 32.06
C LYS A 583 1.03 -0.31 31.37
N GLU A 584 1.44 0.45 30.37
CA GLU A 584 0.56 1.39 29.67
C GLU A 584 1.12 1.67 28.27
N ILE A 585 0.27 1.55 27.25
CA ILE A 585 0.49 2.04 25.90
C ILE A 585 -0.72 2.84 25.45
N ARG A 586 -0.60 4.17 25.46
CA ARG A 586 -1.70 5.09 25.08
C ARG A 586 -2.33 4.81 23.72
N TYR A 587 -1.57 4.20 22.81
CA TYR A 587 -2.02 3.87 21.45
C TYR A 587 -2.97 2.66 21.42
N ALA A 588 -3.08 1.89 22.51
CA ALA A 588 -4.02 0.78 22.61
C ALA A 588 -5.44 1.23 23.00
N THR A 589 -5.61 2.47 23.47
CA THR A 589 -6.93 3.03 23.81
C THR A 589 -7.86 3.00 22.59
N GLY A 590 -8.99 2.31 22.72
CA GLY A 590 -9.98 2.15 21.66
C GLY A 590 -9.46 1.38 20.44
N ALA A 591 -8.31 0.71 20.56
CA ALA A 591 -7.64 0.11 19.41
C ALA A 591 -8.09 -1.34 19.18
N SER A 592 -8.30 -1.68 17.92
CA SER A 592 -8.20 -3.08 17.50
C SER A 592 -6.72 -3.46 17.38
N CYS A 593 -6.37 -4.68 17.79
CA CYS A 593 -4.98 -5.14 17.81
C CYS A 593 -4.80 -6.31 16.85
N LEU A 594 -3.74 -6.26 16.03
CA LEU A 594 -3.45 -7.26 15.01
C LEU A 594 -1.97 -7.60 14.99
N ALA A 595 -1.61 -8.84 14.65
CA ALA A 595 -0.26 -9.18 14.23
C ALA A 595 -0.14 -8.98 12.71
N THR A 596 0.85 -8.23 12.26
CA THR A 596 1.07 -7.94 10.83
C THR A 596 2.55 -7.83 10.52
N ARG A 597 2.91 -7.94 9.24
CA ARG A 597 4.28 -7.71 8.75
C ARG A 597 4.37 -6.33 8.13
N LEU A 598 5.29 -5.50 8.60
CA LEU A 598 5.46 -4.15 8.05
C LEU A 598 6.93 -3.86 7.78
N ASN A 599 7.19 -3.10 6.71
CA ASN A 599 8.52 -2.65 6.36
C ASN A 599 8.90 -1.43 7.21
N LEU A 600 9.88 -1.58 8.10
CA LEU A 600 10.33 -0.50 9.00
C LEU A 600 10.78 0.76 8.25
N PHE A 601 11.34 0.64 7.04
CA PHE A 601 11.78 1.78 6.24
C PHE A 601 10.62 2.66 5.75
N LYS A 602 9.40 2.11 5.74
CA LYS A 602 8.18 2.83 5.35
C LYS A 602 7.43 3.42 6.55
N LEU A 603 7.85 3.10 7.78
CA LEU A 603 7.20 3.60 8.98
C LEU A 603 7.95 4.81 9.54
N SER A 604 7.20 5.69 10.22
CA SER A 604 7.79 6.83 10.93
C SER A 604 7.90 6.50 12.43
N LYS A 605 9.10 6.59 13.01
CA LYS A 605 9.29 6.33 14.46
C LYS A 605 8.54 7.39 15.30
N LEU A 606 7.88 6.95 16.38
CA LEU A 606 7.07 7.80 17.28
C LEU A 606 7.76 8.15 18.60
#